data_AF-A0A4V0ND16-F1
#
_entry.id   AF-A0A4V0ND16-F1
#
_cell.length_a   1.000
_cell.length_b   1.000
_cell.length_c   1.000
_cell.angle_alpha   90.00
_cell.angle_beta   90.00
_cell.angle_gamma   90.00
#
_symmetry.space_group_name_H-M   'P 1'
#
loop_
_entity.id
_entity.type
_entity.pdbx_description
1 polymer ?
#
loop_
_entity_poly.entity_id
_entity_poly.type
_entity_poly.pdbx_seq_one_letter_code
_entity_poly.pdbx_strand_id
1 'polypeptide(L)'
;MTDDRRFTTSSALDIEAEGAPAATISAGPSAAAPPRPTPLRWKKNLALFALTVVSVFVAGTLWAPITPEDDSLLSLVKALPQAWPFAVPFLSILLAHEFGHYFAARAHGVEASLPYFIPLPVVSPLGTMGAVISMKGTIKSRNALLDIGASGPLAGLVVAIPVLLVGLARSEVHATSGPALQEGRSLLYLLLRWLAVGPIPESHDVFLGPTAMAGWAGLLITAFNLFPVGQLDGGHVAYALFGEKQDRYGRAAHLLMLALFLGNVAYFTPRFRAEGLPDALGAAIANGMPWLMWFGVVYVMLRVGGREHPPTEPGALSPARRAIAVVTLILFVLLLMPTPFGTY
;
A
#
# COMPACT_ATOMS: atom_id res chain seq x y z
N MET A 1 -9.45 -98.74 -55.07
CA MET A 1 -10.92 -98.88 -55.14
C MET A 1 -11.46 -97.49 -55.46
N THR A 2 -12.02 -97.34 -56.67
CA THR A 2 -12.82 -96.21 -57.23
C THR A 2 -12.18 -94.81 -57.21
N ASP A 3 -11.69 -94.25 -58.32
CA ASP A 3 -12.42 -93.67 -59.49
C ASP A 3 -13.38 -92.55 -59.11
N ASP A 4 -13.08 -91.29 -59.47
CA ASP A 4 -13.80 -90.52 -60.51
C ASP A 4 -13.40 -89.02 -60.54
N ARG A 5 -13.07 -88.51 -61.75
CA ARG A 5 -13.56 -87.28 -62.46
C ARG A 5 -13.78 -85.97 -61.66
N ARG A 6 -13.49 -84.74 -62.11
CA ARG A 6 -13.26 -84.08 -63.44
C ARG A 6 -13.10 -82.55 -63.18
N PHE A 7 -12.32 -81.85 -64.04
CA PHE A 7 -12.49 -80.47 -64.57
C PHE A 7 -12.70 -79.27 -63.58
N THR A 8 -12.19 -78.04 -63.72
CA THR A 8 -11.56 -77.25 -64.80
C THR A 8 -11.08 -75.90 -64.21
N THR A 9 -10.01 -75.35 -64.80
CA THR A 9 -9.73 -73.93 -65.13
C THR A 9 -9.46 -72.85 -64.07
N SER A 10 -8.45 -72.03 -64.44
CA SER A 10 -8.17 -70.63 -64.07
C SER A 10 -7.70 -70.41 -62.63
N SER A 11 -6.74 -69.53 -62.33
CA SER A 11 -6.04 -68.49 -63.07
C SER A 11 -4.86 -68.07 -62.18
N ALA A 12 -3.83 -67.50 -62.78
CA ALA A 12 -2.63 -66.93 -62.19
C ALA A 12 -2.76 -66.39 -60.74
N LEU A 13 -1.81 -66.80 -59.89
CA LEU A 13 -1.39 -66.05 -58.72
C LEU A 13 0.13 -65.88 -58.81
N ASP A 14 0.51 -64.81 -59.48
CA ASP A 14 1.84 -64.23 -59.40
C ASP A 14 2.05 -63.67 -57.99
N ILE A 15 3.26 -63.94 -57.49
CA ILE A 15 3.78 -63.53 -56.21
C ILE A 15 4.24 -62.07 -56.36
N GLU A 16 3.53 -61.12 -55.74
CA GLU A 16 4.00 -59.74 -55.57
C GLU A 16 4.23 -59.41 -54.09
N ALA A 17 5.52 -59.31 -53.77
CA ALA A 17 6.20 -58.29 -52.98
C ALA A 17 5.45 -57.58 -51.84
N GLU A 18 5.97 -57.82 -50.63
CA GLU A 18 5.94 -56.95 -49.46
C GLU A 18 6.24 -55.48 -49.79
N GLY A 19 5.24 -54.61 -49.61
CA GLY A 19 5.39 -53.16 -49.52
C GLY A 19 4.97 -52.67 -48.13
N ALA A 20 5.92 -52.08 -47.40
CA ALA A 20 5.77 -51.63 -46.01
C ALA A 20 4.58 -50.66 -45.78
N PRO A 21 3.94 -50.68 -44.59
CA PRO A 21 2.90 -49.72 -44.26
C PRO A 21 3.51 -48.32 -44.09
N ALA A 22 2.91 -47.34 -44.77
CA ALA A 22 3.24 -45.93 -44.67
C ALA A 22 3.13 -45.44 -43.23
N ALA A 23 4.22 -44.89 -42.70
CA ALA A 23 4.24 -44.23 -41.40
C ALA A 23 3.34 -42.99 -41.44
N THR A 24 2.22 -43.04 -40.71
CA THR A 24 1.42 -41.87 -40.37
C THR A 24 2.25 -40.95 -39.50
N ILE A 25 2.68 -39.82 -40.06
CA ILE A 25 3.27 -38.72 -39.29
C ILE A 25 2.15 -38.17 -38.39
N SER A 26 2.16 -38.58 -37.13
CA SER A 26 1.35 -37.96 -36.08
C SER A 26 1.80 -36.51 -35.94
N ALA A 27 0.94 -35.57 -36.33
CA ALA A 27 1.13 -34.16 -36.04
C ALA A 27 1.19 -34.00 -34.52
N GLY A 28 2.38 -33.65 -34.00
CA GLY A 28 2.57 -33.34 -32.60
C GLY A 28 1.63 -32.23 -32.14
N PRO A 29 1.30 -32.15 -30.83
CA PRO A 29 0.37 -31.16 -30.32
C PRO A 29 0.84 -29.76 -30.72
N SER A 30 0.02 -29.10 -31.54
CA SER A 30 0.17 -27.71 -31.96
C SER A 30 0.52 -26.86 -30.75
N ALA A 31 1.69 -26.22 -30.79
CA ALA A 31 2.12 -25.28 -29.77
C ALA A 31 0.99 -24.26 -29.58
N ALA A 32 0.30 -24.35 -28.44
CA ALA A 32 -0.83 -23.48 -28.13
C ALA A 32 -0.37 -22.02 -28.32
N ALA A 33 -1.08 -21.28 -29.18
CA ALA A 33 -0.81 -19.88 -29.38
C ALA A 33 -0.77 -19.17 -28.01
N PRO A 34 0.16 -18.22 -27.79
CA PRO A 34 0.26 -17.53 -26.51
C PRO A 34 -1.11 -16.92 -26.17
N PRO A 35 -1.58 -17.04 -24.91
CA PRO A 35 -2.87 -16.53 -24.53
C PRO A 35 -2.97 -15.05 -24.91
N ARG A 36 -4.05 -14.68 -25.62
CA ARG A 36 -4.27 -13.28 -26.01
C ARG A 36 -4.26 -12.43 -24.73
N PRO A 37 -3.56 -11.28 -24.73
CA PRO A 37 -3.55 -10.39 -23.58
C PRO A 37 -4.99 -10.01 -23.25
N THR A 38 -5.40 -10.25 -22.00
CA THR A 38 -6.74 -9.86 -21.54
C THR A 38 -6.84 -8.34 -21.65
N PRO A 39 -7.94 -7.78 -22.18
CA PRO A 39 -8.08 -6.34 -22.32
C PRO A 39 -7.95 -5.67 -20.94
N LEU A 40 -7.09 -4.66 -20.85
CA LEU A 40 -6.91 -3.86 -19.64
C LEU A 40 -8.25 -3.28 -19.20
N ARG A 41 -8.78 -3.74 -18.06
CA ARG A 41 -10.07 -3.31 -17.50
C ARG A 41 -9.94 -1.95 -16.78
N TRP A 42 -9.48 -0.94 -17.50
CA TRP A 42 -9.14 0.39 -16.95
C TRP A 42 -10.35 1.18 -16.44
N LYS A 43 -11.56 0.95 -16.99
CA LYS A 43 -12.77 1.69 -16.61
C LYS A 43 -13.08 1.63 -15.11
N LYS A 44 -12.94 0.45 -14.49
CA LYS A 44 -13.15 0.28 -13.04
C LYS A 44 -12.13 1.09 -12.24
N ASN A 45 -10.87 1.05 -12.65
CA ASN A 45 -9.77 1.70 -11.95
C ASN A 45 -9.89 3.22 -12.07
N LEU A 46 -10.28 3.71 -13.24
CA LEU A 46 -10.57 5.12 -13.46
C LEU A 46 -11.78 5.59 -12.64
N ALA A 47 -12.86 4.80 -12.58
CA ALA A 47 -14.03 5.14 -11.77
C ALA A 47 -13.68 5.22 -10.28
N LEU A 48 -12.93 4.25 -9.76
CA LEU A 48 -12.45 4.24 -8.38
C LEU A 48 -11.50 5.41 -8.09
N PHE A 49 -10.60 5.72 -9.03
CA PHE A 49 -9.74 6.88 -8.92
C PHE A 49 -10.55 8.18 -8.87
N ALA A 50 -11.52 8.37 -9.78
CA ALA A 50 -12.38 9.55 -9.80
C ALA A 50 -13.18 9.69 -8.49
N LEU A 51 -13.74 8.60 -7.97
CA LEU A 51 -14.39 8.59 -6.66
C LEU A 51 -13.43 8.95 -5.53
N THR A 52 -12.18 8.49 -5.62
CA THR A 52 -11.15 8.81 -4.62
C THR A 52 -10.74 10.28 -4.70
N VAL A 53 -10.64 10.85 -5.89
CA VAL A 53 -10.43 12.30 -6.07
C VAL A 53 -11.55 13.06 -5.35
N VAL A 54 -12.81 12.78 -5.65
CA VAL A 54 -13.94 13.44 -4.97
C VAL A 54 -13.87 13.26 -3.46
N SER A 55 -13.61 12.04 -3.01
CA SER A 55 -13.52 11.69 -1.58
C SER A 55 -12.39 12.43 -0.85
N VAL A 56 -11.22 12.57 -1.48
CA VAL A 56 -10.08 13.32 -0.94
C VAL A 56 -10.39 14.83 -0.93
N PHE A 57 -11.07 15.34 -1.95
CA PHE A 57 -11.53 16.73 -1.97
C PHE A 57 -12.54 17.02 -0.85
N VAL A 58 -13.48 16.11 -0.59
CA VAL A 58 -14.41 16.19 0.54
C VAL A 58 -13.64 16.15 1.87
N ALA A 59 -12.70 15.23 2.05
CA ALA A 59 -11.89 15.18 3.26
C ALA A 59 -11.02 16.44 3.43
N GLY A 60 -10.54 17.02 2.33
CA GLY A 60 -9.74 18.25 2.35
C GLY A 60 -10.49 19.46 2.89
N THR A 61 -11.83 19.48 2.87
CA THR A 61 -12.60 20.55 3.53
C THR A 61 -12.52 20.48 5.06
N LEU A 62 -12.09 19.35 5.64
CA LEU A 62 -11.81 19.22 7.07
C LEU A 62 -10.49 19.89 7.46
N TRP A 63 -9.55 20.00 6.51
CA TRP A 63 -8.16 20.43 6.76
C TRP A 63 -7.83 21.80 6.19
N ALA A 64 -8.72 22.34 5.37
CA ALA A 64 -8.65 23.71 4.92
C ALA A 64 -9.65 24.54 5.74
N PRO A 65 -9.34 25.80 6.07
CA PRO A 65 -10.25 26.72 6.75
C PRO A 65 -11.39 27.17 5.81
N ILE A 66 -12.15 26.20 5.29
CA ILE A 66 -13.27 26.41 4.40
C ILE A 66 -14.53 26.23 5.23
N THR A 67 -15.18 27.33 5.57
CA THR A 67 -16.51 27.30 6.19
C THR A 67 -17.56 27.38 5.08
N PRO A 68 -18.34 26.32 4.84
CA PRO A 68 -19.52 26.42 3.97
C PRO A 68 -20.46 27.52 4.48
N GLU A 69 -21.13 28.23 3.57
CA GLU A 69 -22.09 29.29 3.92
C GLU A 69 -23.29 28.75 4.71
N ASP A 70 -23.66 27.49 4.47
CA ASP A 70 -24.72 26.73 5.13
C ASP A 70 -24.46 25.21 5.06
N ASP A 71 -25.32 24.40 5.68
CA ASP A 71 -25.22 22.93 5.65
C ASP A 71 -25.74 22.28 4.35
N SER A 72 -25.98 23.07 3.29
CA SER A 72 -26.55 22.53 2.03
C SER A 72 -25.51 21.72 1.25
N LEU A 73 -25.98 20.73 0.47
CA LEU A 73 -25.09 20.02 -0.47
C LEU A 73 -24.49 20.96 -1.52
N LEU A 74 -25.18 22.06 -1.85
CA LEU A 74 -24.73 23.01 -2.84
C LEU A 74 -23.54 23.84 -2.31
N SER A 75 -23.56 24.27 -1.06
CA SER A 75 -22.44 24.98 -0.44
C SER A 75 -21.21 24.09 -0.34
N LEU A 76 -21.39 22.80 0.02
CA LEU A 76 -20.30 21.82 0.03
C LEU A 76 -19.68 21.66 -1.36
N VAL A 77 -20.49 21.48 -2.40
CA VAL A 77 -20.00 21.35 -3.79
C VAL A 77 -19.24 22.60 -4.24
N LYS A 78 -19.70 23.80 -3.88
CA LYS A 78 -19.01 25.07 -4.15
C LYS A 78 -17.69 25.21 -3.37
N ALA A 79 -17.61 24.62 -2.18
CA ALA A 79 -16.43 24.62 -1.33
C ALA A 79 -15.34 23.65 -1.81
N LEU A 80 -15.70 22.52 -2.44
CA LEU A 80 -14.74 21.48 -2.84
C LEU A 80 -13.51 22.02 -3.58
N PRO A 81 -13.60 22.88 -4.63
CA PRO A 81 -12.41 23.35 -5.33
C PRO A 81 -11.38 24.03 -4.45
N GLN A 82 -11.79 24.62 -3.31
CA GLN A 82 -10.90 25.28 -2.36
C GLN A 82 -10.03 24.29 -1.56
N ALA A 83 -10.38 23.00 -1.52
CA ALA A 83 -9.60 21.95 -0.85
C ALA A 83 -8.36 21.50 -1.66
N TRP A 84 -8.12 22.08 -2.84
CA TRP A 84 -6.97 21.74 -3.70
C TRP A 84 -5.60 21.80 -3.00
N PRO A 85 -5.30 22.71 -2.03
CA PRO A 85 -4.00 22.77 -1.38
C PRO A 85 -3.70 21.55 -0.52
N PHE A 86 -4.72 20.79 -0.12
CA PHE A 86 -4.58 19.47 0.51
C PHE A 86 -4.67 18.35 -0.55
N ALA A 87 -5.74 18.36 -1.35
CA ALA A 87 -6.09 17.24 -2.21
C ALA A 87 -5.05 16.95 -3.31
N VAL A 88 -4.54 18.00 -4.00
CA VAL A 88 -3.59 17.82 -5.10
C VAL A 88 -2.24 17.29 -4.62
N PRO A 89 -1.60 17.86 -3.58
CA PRO A 89 -0.35 17.30 -3.05
C PRO A 89 -0.55 15.88 -2.52
N PHE A 90 -1.63 15.62 -1.79
CA PHE A 90 -1.88 14.29 -1.23
C PHE A 90 -2.10 13.21 -2.31
N LEU A 91 -2.91 13.50 -3.33
CA LEU A 91 -3.10 12.58 -4.46
C LEU A 91 -1.80 12.34 -5.24
N SER A 92 -0.94 13.36 -5.34
CA SER A 92 0.36 13.26 -6.00
C SER A 92 1.31 12.32 -5.25
N ILE A 93 1.30 12.35 -3.91
CA ILE A 93 2.05 11.41 -3.06
C ILE A 93 1.55 9.98 -3.26
N LEU A 94 0.22 9.76 -3.22
CA LEU A 94 -0.37 8.44 -3.43
C LEU A 94 -0.06 7.89 -4.83
N LEU A 95 -0.20 8.72 -5.86
CA LEU A 95 0.13 8.32 -7.23
C LEU A 95 1.60 7.98 -7.37
N ALA A 96 2.51 8.78 -6.81
CA ALA A 96 3.94 8.49 -6.84
C ALA A 96 4.27 7.16 -6.15
N HIS A 97 3.64 6.88 -5.00
CA HIS A 97 3.76 5.60 -4.30
C HIS A 97 3.33 4.42 -5.18
N GLU A 98 2.10 4.46 -5.70
CA GLU A 98 1.58 3.35 -6.50
C GLU A 98 2.33 3.16 -7.82
N PHE A 99 2.72 4.26 -8.48
CA PHE A 99 3.52 4.17 -9.70
C PHE A 99 4.94 3.69 -9.43
N GLY A 100 5.50 3.97 -8.25
CA GLY A 100 6.77 3.40 -7.80
C GLY A 100 6.72 1.87 -7.82
N HIS A 101 5.68 1.27 -7.25
CA HIS A 101 5.47 -0.18 -7.33
C HIS A 101 5.24 -0.66 -8.77
N TYR A 102 4.36 0.02 -9.52
CA TYR A 102 4.02 -0.35 -10.88
C TYR A 102 5.26 -0.42 -11.78
N PHE A 103 6.11 0.62 -11.77
CA PHE A 103 7.31 0.66 -12.59
C PHE A 103 8.35 -0.38 -12.16
N ALA A 104 8.54 -0.60 -10.85
CA ALA A 104 9.43 -1.64 -10.35
C ALA A 104 8.95 -3.05 -10.77
N ALA A 105 7.65 -3.32 -10.66
CA ALA A 105 7.06 -4.59 -11.09
C ALA A 105 7.30 -4.83 -12.58
N ARG A 106 7.05 -3.81 -13.41
CA ARG A 106 7.24 -3.89 -14.87
C ARG A 106 8.72 -4.09 -15.24
N ALA A 107 9.65 -3.44 -14.55
CA ALA A 107 11.08 -3.62 -14.76
C ALA A 107 11.54 -5.06 -14.45
N HIS A 108 10.87 -5.73 -13.50
CA HIS A 108 11.13 -7.13 -13.14
C HIS A 108 10.26 -8.14 -13.91
N GLY A 109 9.49 -7.69 -14.91
CA GLY A 109 8.59 -8.56 -15.69
C GLY A 109 7.42 -9.13 -14.90
N VAL A 110 7.09 -8.55 -13.75
CA VAL A 110 5.92 -8.91 -12.93
C VAL A 110 4.69 -8.19 -13.47
N GLU A 111 3.63 -8.92 -13.75
CA GLU A 111 2.37 -8.34 -14.19
C GLU A 111 1.68 -7.60 -13.04
N ALA A 112 1.67 -6.27 -13.09
CA ALA A 112 0.94 -5.41 -12.17
C ALA A 112 -0.33 -4.84 -12.81
N SER A 113 -1.42 -4.82 -12.05
CA SER A 113 -2.62 -4.06 -12.42
C SER A 113 -2.36 -2.55 -12.31
N LEU A 114 -3.23 -1.74 -12.93
CA LEU A 114 -3.34 -0.34 -12.50
C LEU A 114 -3.88 -0.29 -11.04
N PRO A 115 -3.65 0.80 -10.31
CA PRO A 115 -4.04 0.88 -8.91
C PRO A 115 -5.56 0.88 -8.72
N TYR A 116 -6.02 0.11 -7.74
CA TYR A 116 -7.39 0.15 -7.23
C TYR A 116 -7.44 1.09 -6.03
N PHE A 117 -7.83 2.34 -6.26
CA PHE A 117 -8.03 3.30 -5.18
C PHE A 117 -9.28 2.95 -4.35
N ILE A 118 -9.20 3.17 -3.03
CA ILE A 118 -10.27 2.87 -2.09
C ILE A 118 -10.78 4.19 -1.49
N PRO A 119 -11.87 4.76 -2.02
CA PRO A 119 -12.46 5.98 -1.47
C PRO A 119 -13.13 5.68 -0.13
N LEU A 120 -12.87 6.52 0.87
CA LEU A 120 -13.59 6.51 2.17
C LEU A 120 -13.99 7.93 2.55
N PRO A 121 -15.02 8.50 1.89
CA PRO A 121 -15.45 9.84 2.21
C PRO A 121 -16.04 9.85 3.62
N VAL A 122 -15.79 10.91 4.37
CA VAL A 122 -16.33 11.16 5.73
C VAL A 122 -15.78 10.23 6.82
N VAL A 123 -15.53 8.94 6.52
CA VAL A 123 -15.02 7.96 7.49
C VAL A 123 -13.52 8.08 7.69
N SER A 124 -12.76 8.26 6.61
CA SER A 124 -11.31 8.48 6.69
C SER A 124 -11.04 9.97 6.78
N PRO A 125 -10.26 10.46 7.77
CA PRO A 125 -9.81 11.85 7.81
C PRO A 125 -9.05 12.25 6.54
N LEU A 126 -8.46 11.29 5.82
CA LEU A 126 -7.69 11.53 4.59
C LEU A 126 -8.54 11.36 3.33
N GLY A 127 -9.80 10.92 3.45
CA GLY A 127 -10.71 10.64 2.33
C GLY A 127 -10.41 9.34 1.57
N THR A 128 -9.46 8.53 2.01
CA THR A 128 -9.10 7.26 1.35
C THR A 128 -8.43 6.30 2.32
N MET A 129 -8.42 5.00 1.98
CA MET A 129 -7.50 4.01 2.57
C MET A 129 -6.18 3.88 1.80
N GLY A 130 -6.00 4.65 0.73
CA GLY A 130 -4.92 4.49 -0.24
C GLY A 130 -5.38 3.72 -1.47
N ALA A 131 -4.44 3.04 -2.11
CA ALA A 131 -4.71 2.19 -3.25
C ALA A 131 -4.00 0.85 -3.07
N VAL A 132 -4.44 -0.13 -3.87
CA VAL A 132 -3.82 -1.45 -3.91
C VAL A 132 -3.60 -1.80 -5.38
N ILE A 133 -2.38 -2.16 -5.72
CA ILE A 133 -2.09 -2.86 -6.98
C ILE A 133 -2.21 -4.36 -6.77
N SER A 134 -2.79 -5.05 -7.75
CA SER A 134 -2.78 -6.50 -7.79
C SER A 134 -1.62 -6.96 -8.65
N MET A 135 -0.71 -7.72 -8.05
CA MET A 135 0.36 -8.41 -8.78
C MET A 135 -0.11 -9.82 -9.12
N LYS A 136 -0.04 -10.17 -10.40
CA LYS A 136 -0.38 -11.52 -10.89
C LYS A 136 0.90 -12.35 -11.01
N GLY A 137 0.89 -13.50 -10.36
CA GLY A 137 2.03 -14.42 -10.31
C GLY A 137 2.90 -14.24 -9.07
N THR A 138 3.81 -15.18 -8.84
CA THR A 138 4.74 -15.15 -7.72
C THR A 138 5.96 -14.30 -8.07
N ILE A 139 6.36 -13.42 -7.14
CA ILE A 139 7.61 -12.67 -7.28
C ILE A 139 8.76 -13.66 -7.04
N LYS A 140 9.47 -13.99 -8.12
CA LYS A 140 10.41 -15.11 -8.11
C LYS A 140 11.66 -14.85 -7.27
N SER A 141 12.26 -13.66 -7.36
CA SER A 141 13.53 -13.36 -6.69
C SER A 141 13.38 -12.41 -5.51
N ARG A 142 14.22 -12.58 -4.49
CA ARG A 142 14.30 -11.64 -3.35
C ARG A 142 14.68 -10.22 -3.79
N ASN A 143 15.48 -10.09 -4.84
CA ASN A 143 15.85 -8.78 -5.39
C ASN A 143 14.64 -8.06 -5.99
N ALA A 144 13.84 -8.77 -6.80
CA ALA A 144 12.60 -8.22 -7.34
C ALA A 144 11.60 -7.89 -6.23
N LEU A 145 11.49 -8.76 -5.22
CA LEU A 145 10.62 -8.54 -4.06
C LEU A 145 10.98 -7.27 -3.31
N LEU A 146 12.28 -7.05 -3.06
CA LEU A 146 12.73 -5.84 -2.40
C LEU A 146 12.47 -4.61 -3.27
N ASP A 147 12.88 -4.64 -4.54
CA ASP A 147 12.78 -3.46 -5.41
C ASP A 147 11.32 -3.03 -5.54
N ILE A 148 10.41 -3.99 -5.68
CA ILE A 148 8.97 -3.76 -5.67
C ILE A 148 8.49 -3.22 -4.33
N GLY A 149 8.83 -3.88 -3.22
CA GLY A 149 8.34 -3.48 -1.89
C GLY A 149 8.84 -2.10 -1.46
N ALA A 150 10.09 -1.76 -1.79
CA ALA A 150 10.69 -0.48 -1.39
C ALA A 150 10.32 0.69 -2.32
N SER A 151 10.07 0.44 -3.61
CA SER A 151 9.94 1.53 -4.59
C SER A 151 8.75 2.44 -4.34
N GLY A 152 7.59 1.91 -3.94
CA GLY A 152 6.42 2.73 -3.63
C GLY A 152 6.65 3.67 -2.45
N PRO A 153 6.98 3.15 -1.25
CA PRO A 153 7.31 3.97 -0.08
C PRO A 153 8.36 5.05 -0.38
N LEU A 154 9.44 4.70 -1.08
CA LEU A 154 10.50 5.65 -1.40
C LEU A 154 10.04 6.72 -2.40
N ALA A 155 9.29 6.34 -3.44
CA ALA A 155 8.75 7.30 -4.41
C ALA A 155 7.72 8.24 -3.76
N GLY A 156 6.86 7.72 -2.88
CA GLY A 156 5.93 8.52 -2.09
C GLY A 156 6.66 9.55 -1.22
N LEU A 157 7.71 9.15 -0.50
CA LEU A 157 8.51 10.05 0.34
C LEU A 157 9.24 11.15 -0.46
N VAL A 158 9.75 10.83 -1.64
CA VAL A 158 10.39 11.81 -2.53
C VAL A 158 9.43 12.97 -2.86
N VAL A 159 8.13 12.71 -2.91
CA VAL A 159 7.10 13.76 -3.10
C VAL A 159 6.64 14.35 -1.77
N ALA A 160 6.42 13.51 -0.75
CA ALA A 160 5.87 13.94 0.53
C ALA A 160 6.80 14.89 1.29
N ILE A 161 8.11 14.68 1.24
CA ILE A 161 9.10 15.49 1.96
C ILE A 161 9.10 16.95 1.43
N PRO A 162 9.26 17.23 0.12
CA PRO A 162 9.14 18.59 -0.40
C PRO A 162 7.77 19.23 -0.13
N VAL A 163 6.68 18.48 -0.29
CA VAL A 163 5.32 18.97 -0.01
C VAL A 163 5.21 19.42 1.44
N LEU A 164 5.68 18.59 2.38
CA LEU A 164 5.67 18.90 3.80
C LEU A 164 6.54 20.12 4.12
N LEU A 165 7.76 20.20 3.59
CA LEU A 165 8.65 21.34 3.81
C LEU A 165 8.04 22.66 3.32
N VAL A 166 7.47 22.67 2.11
CA VAL A 166 6.79 23.84 1.55
C VAL A 166 5.55 24.20 2.36
N GLY A 167 4.78 23.19 2.79
CA GLY A 167 3.61 23.38 3.63
C GLY A 167 3.97 23.98 5.00
N LEU A 168 4.99 23.44 5.66
CA LEU A 168 5.48 23.91 6.96
C LEU A 168 6.01 25.34 6.87
N ALA A 169 6.78 25.67 5.84
CA ALA A 169 7.32 27.01 5.62
C ALA A 169 6.23 28.08 5.39
N ARG A 170 5.00 27.65 5.07
CA ARG A 170 3.82 28.51 4.89
C ARG A 170 2.81 28.40 6.04
N SER A 171 3.06 27.52 7.00
CA SER A 171 2.19 27.32 8.14
C SER A 171 2.47 28.40 9.19
N GLU A 172 1.44 28.76 9.94
CA GLU A 172 1.53 29.80 10.95
C GLU A 172 1.97 29.23 12.29
N VAL A 173 2.67 30.03 13.09
CA VAL A 173 3.10 29.66 14.44
C VAL A 173 2.34 30.49 15.44
N HIS A 174 1.51 29.85 16.26
CA HIS A 174 0.67 30.51 17.25
C HIS A 174 0.90 29.91 18.63
N ALA A 175 0.56 30.69 19.66
CA ALA A 175 0.56 30.18 21.02
C ALA A 175 -0.52 29.10 21.20
N THR A 176 -0.17 28.02 21.88
CA THR A 176 -1.10 26.92 22.18
C THR A 176 -1.64 27.09 23.59
N SER A 177 -2.96 26.97 23.75
CA SER A 177 -3.63 27.05 25.06
C SER A 177 -4.41 25.77 25.34
N GLY A 178 -3.90 24.98 26.30
CA GLY A 178 -4.56 23.77 26.77
C GLY A 178 -4.62 22.64 25.74
N PRO A 179 -5.32 21.55 26.08
CA PRO A 179 -5.30 20.33 25.29
C PRO A 179 -5.99 20.51 23.92
N ALA A 180 -5.29 20.24 22.84
CA ALA A 180 -5.82 20.39 21.47
C ALA A 180 -5.49 19.17 20.61
N LEU A 181 -6.37 18.88 19.65
CA LEU A 181 -6.12 17.83 18.65
C LEU A 181 -4.95 18.27 17.77
N GLN A 182 -3.88 17.49 17.77
CA GLN A 182 -2.68 17.73 16.95
C GLN A 182 -2.31 16.48 16.16
N GLU A 183 -1.53 16.70 15.10
CA GLU A 183 -0.94 15.65 14.31
C GLU A 183 0.17 14.90 15.07
N GLY A 184 0.32 13.62 14.75
CA GLY A 184 1.33 12.76 15.33
C GLY A 184 2.76 13.16 14.93
N ARG A 185 3.69 13.07 15.88
CA ARG A 185 5.08 13.47 15.67
C ARG A 185 5.98 12.25 15.50
N SER A 186 6.45 11.99 14.27
CA SER A 186 7.51 11.03 13.99
C SER A 186 8.89 11.70 14.06
N LEU A 187 9.96 10.91 14.17
CA LEU A 187 11.33 11.46 14.20
C LEU A 187 11.67 12.22 12.92
N LEU A 188 11.27 11.69 11.76
CA LEU A 188 11.46 12.38 10.48
C LEU A 188 10.64 13.67 10.43
N TYR A 189 9.38 13.64 10.88
CA TYR A 189 8.54 14.83 10.94
C TYR A 189 9.16 15.92 11.81
N LEU A 190 9.63 15.58 13.01
CA LEU A 190 10.29 16.52 13.92
C LEU A 190 11.52 17.16 13.30
N LEU A 191 12.34 16.38 12.59
CA LEU A 191 13.50 16.89 11.84
C LEU A 191 13.06 17.86 10.75
N LEU A 192 12.09 17.49 9.91
CA LEU A 192 11.62 18.32 8.80
C LEU A 192 10.96 19.61 9.29
N ARG A 193 10.19 19.53 10.37
CA ARG A 193 9.61 20.68 11.07
C ARG A 193 10.70 21.64 11.57
N TRP A 194 11.71 21.10 12.25
CA TRP A 194 12.84 21.91 12.72
C TRP A 194 13.60 22.56 11.56
N LEU A 195 13.82 21.84 10.45
CA LEU A 195 14.49 22.39 9.26
C LEU A 195 13.67 23.49 8.56
N ALA A 196 12.34 23.35 8.52
CA ALA A 196 11.47 24.28 7.81
C ALA A 196 11.15 25.55 8.60
N VAL A 197 10.92 25.42 9.91
CA VAL A 197 10.41 26.51 10.78
C VAL A 197 11.48 27.02 11.75
N GLY A 198 12.47 26.18 12.09
CA GLY A 198 13.45 26.49 13.14
C GLY A 198 12.91 26.24 14.55
N PRO A 199 13.67 26.65 15.58
CA PRO A 199 13.23 26.56 16.97
C PRO A 199 12.06 27.52 17.22
N ILE A 200 11.01 27.02 17.89
CA ILE A 200 9.87 27.83 18.34
C ILE A 200 9.78 27.82 19.87
N PRO A 201 9.17 28.83 20.52
CA PRO A 201 8.95 28.82 21.95
C PRO A 201 8.12 27.61 22.42
N GLU A 202 8.35 27.13 23.65
CA GLU A 202 7.60 25.98 24.21
C GLU A 202 6.09 26.23 24.30
N SER A 203 5.68 27.49 24.40
CA SER A 203 4.27 27.90 24.43
C SER A 203 3.61 27.98 23.05
N HIS A 204 4.34 27.70 21.96
CA HIS A 204 3.85 27.81 20.60
C HIS A 204 3.86 26.48 19.88
N ASP A 205 2.99 26.35 18.88
CA ASP A 205 3.00 25.24 17.93
C ASP A 205 2.82 25.72 16.50
N VAL A 206 3.16 24.86 15.55
CA VAL A 206 2.94 25.10 14.12
C VAL A 206 1.52 24.64 13.78
N PHE A 207 0.69 25.55 13.30
CA PHE A 207 -0.67 25.24 12.88
C PHE A 207 -0.62 24.83 11.41
N LEU A 208 -0.68 23.51 11.16
CA LEU A 208 -0.47 22.95 9.83
C LEU A 208 -1.50 23.48 8.84
N GLY A 209 -1.02 24.18 7.82
CA GLY A 209 -1.83 24.48 6.65
C GLY A 209 -2.18 23.20 5.85
N PRO A 210 -3.21 23.22 4.99
CA PRO A 210 -3.67 22.04 4.25
C PRO A 210 -2.57 21.34 3.43
N THR A 211 -1.60 22.09 2.87
CA THR A 211 -0.45 21.49 2.17
C THR A 211 0.52 20.76 3.10
N ALA A 212 0.76 21.29 4.31
CA ALA A 212 1.58 20.63 5.32
C ALA A 212 0.89 19.34 5.79
N MET A 213 -0.43 19.41 6.03
CA MET A 213 -1.26 18.26 6.39
C MET A 213 -1.21 17.16 5.32
N ALA A 214 -1.23 17.50 4.03
CA ALA A 214 -1.06 16.54 2.95
C ALA A 214 0.31 15.84 2.97
N GLY A 215 1.39 16.59 3.21
CA GLY A 215 2.73 16.04 3.34
C GLY A 215 2.88 15.13 4.57
N TRP A 216 2.32 15.56 5.71
CA TRP A 216 2.27 14.78 6.94
C TRP A 216 1.47 13.48 6.77
N ALA A 217 0.31 13.55 6.11
CA ALA A 217 -0.51 12.38 5.78
C ALA A 217 0.25 11.40 4.87
N GLY A 218 1.07 11.93 3.94
CA GLY A 218 2.01 11.14 3.15
C GLY A 218 2.99 10.34 4.01
N LEU A 219 3.63 10.99 4.99
CA LEU A 219 4.52 10.30 5.93
C LEU A 219 3.80 9.19 6.70
N LEU A 220 2.58 9.47 7.17
CA LEU A 220 1.76 8.51 7.91
C LEU A 220 1.40 7.28 7.06
N ILE A 221 0.94 7.49 5.83
CA ILE A 221 0.58 6.38 4.93
C ILE A 221 1.81 5.56 4.58
N THR A 222 2.95 6.20 4.33
CA THR A 222 4.20 5.46 4.12
C THR A 222 4.58 4.65 5.35
N ALA A 223 4.41 5.20 6.57
CA ALA A 223 4.67 4.47 7.81
C ALA A 223 3.80 3.21 7.92
N PHE A 224 2.50 3.32 7.63
CA PHE A 224 1.57 2.18 7.65
C PHE A 224 1.95 1.10 6.63
N ASN A 225 2.27 1.49 5.41
CA ASN A 225 2.71 0.55 4.37
C ASN A 225 4.04 -0.12 4.70
N LEU A 226 4.94 0.56 5.44
CA LEU A 226 6.23 0.02 5.84
C LEU A 226 6.19 -0.85 7.11
N PHE A 227 5.02 -1.12 7.70
CA PHE A 227 4.94 -2.13 8.75
C PHE A 227 5.41 -3.50 8.21
N PRO A 228 6.30 -4.22 8.92
CA PRO A 228 6.88 -5.47 8.44
C PRO A 228 5.93 -6.67 8.60
N VAL A 229 4.68 -6.54 8.15
CA VAL A 229 3.58 -7.48 8.40
C VAL A 229 2.93 -7.94 7.10
N GLY A 230 2.77 -9.26 6.94
CA GLY A 230 2.05 -9.86 5.82
C GLY A 230 2.57 -9.37 4.46
N GLN A 231 1.64 -8.97 3.59
CA GLN A 231 1.89 -8.49 2.24
C GLN A 231 1.93 -6.95 2.13
N LEU A 232 2.05 -6.23 3.25
CA LEU A 232 2.36 -4.80 3.20
C LEU A 232 3.75 -4.60 2.58
N ASP A 233 4.04 -3.40 2.12
CA ASP A 233 5.32 -3.05 1.49
C ASP A 233 6.52 -3.36 2.40
N GLY A 234 6.41 -3.01 3.69
CA GLY A 234 7.39 -3.36 4.70
C GLY A 234 7.51 -4.87 4.93
N GLY A 235 6.43 -5.63 4.71
CA GLY A 235 6.41 -7.09 4.73
C GLY A 235 7.27 -7.67 3.59
N HIS A 236 7.10 -7.18 2.36
CA HIS A 236 7.93 -7.55 1.21
C HIS A 236 9.41 -7.23 1.46
N VAL A 237 9.71 -6.03 1.97
CA VAL A 237 11.08 -5.59 2.30
C VAL A 237 11.70 -6.47 3.39
N ALA A 238 10.96 -6.72 4.47
CA ALA A 238 11.43 -7.55 5.58
C ALA A 238 11.60 -9.02 5.17
N TYR A 239 10.70 -9.57 4.34
CA TYR A 239 10.82 -10.94 3.86
C TYR A 239 12.00 -11.10 2.90
N ALA A 240 12.23 -10.13 2.02
CA ALA A 240 13.42 -10.13 1.17
C ALA A 240 14.72 -10.17 2.01
N LEU A 241 14.75 -9.46 3.13
CA LEU A 241 15.93 -9.39 4.02
C LEU A 241 16.09 -10.62 4.92
N PHE A 242 15.00 -11.07 5.55
CA PHE A 242 15.04 -12.08 6.62
C PHE A 242 14.52 -13.46 6.21
N GLY A 243 13.91 -13.59 5.03
CA GLY A 243 13.19 -14.79 4.60
C GLY A 243 12.03 -15.12 5.54
N GLU A 244 11.76 -16.41 5.76
CA GLU A 244 10.71 -16.95 6.64
C GLU A 244 10.76 -16.42 8.08
N LYS A 245 11.92 -15.93 8.55
CA LYS A 245 12.01 -15.28 9.87
C LYS A 245 11.12 -14.03 9.96
N GLN A 246 10.80 -13.41 8.83
CA GLN A 246 9.88 -12.28 8.78
C GLN A 246 8.49 -12.64 9.31
N ASP A 247 8.00 -13.87 9.21
CA ASP A 247 6.67 -14.22 9.73
C ASP A 247 6.59 -14.04 11.26
N ARG A 248 7.70 -14.32 11.97
CA ARG A 248 7.82 -14.03 13.41
C ARG A 248 7.85 -12.53 13.66
N TYR A 249 8.62 -11.77 12.89
CA TYR A 249 8.70 -10.31 13.04
C TYR A 249 7.37 -9.62 12.71
N GLY A 250 6.65 -10.12 11.71
CA GLY A 250 5.32 -9.63 11.32
C GLY A 250 4.28 -9.88 12.40
N ARG A 251 4.29 -11.04 13.07
CA ARG A 251 3.44 -11.26 14.25
C ARG A 251 3.75 -10.27 15.38
N ALA A 252 5.03 -10.04 15.64
CA ALA A 252 5.44 -9.07 16.67
C ALA A 252 5.04 -7.63 16.30
N ALA A 253 5.21 -7.23 15.04
CA ALA A 253 4.83 -5.90 14.55
C ALA A 253 3.31 -5.70 14.50
N HIS A 254 2.52 -6.75 14.24
CA HIS A 254 1.06 -6.69 14.36
C HIS A 254 0.65 -6.51 15.83
N LEU A 255 1.24 -7.28 16.76
CA LEU A 255 1.01 -7.12 18.21
C LEU A 255 1.48 -5.75 18.74
N LEU A 256 2.52 -5.17 18.14
CA LEU A 256 2.97 -3.81 18.48
C LEU A 256 1.84 -2.78 18.28
N MET A 257 0.98 -2.92 17.27
CA MET A 257 -0.17 -2.01 17.10
C MET A 257 -1.10 -2.07 18.32
N LEU A 258 -1.41 -3.28 18.82
CA LEU A 258 -2.21 -3.42 20.05
C LEU A 258 -1.48 -2.86 21.28
N ALA A 259 -0.16 -3.07 21.37
CA ALA A 259 0.65 -2.50 22.44
C ALA A 259 0.66 -0.96 22.39
N LEU A 260 0.70 -0.35 21.20
CA LEU A 260 0.62 1.10 21.02
C LEU A 260 -0.75 1.66 21.41
N PHE A 261 -1.84 0.94 21.11
CA PHE A 261 -3.17 1.29 21.60
C PHE A 261 -3.21 1.32 23.14
N LEU A 262 -2.80 0.22 23.79
CA LEU A 262 -2.77 0.11 25.24
C LEU A 262 -1.80 1.12 25.88
N GLY A 263 -0.67 1.37 25.23
CA GLY A 263 0.33 2.36 25.64
C GLY A 263 -0.22 3.77 25.62
N ASN A 264 -0.98 4.16 24.58
CA ASN A 264 -1.66 5.45 24.52
C ASN A 264 -2.66 5.60 25.68
N VAL A 265 -3.52 4.60 25.90
CA VAL A 265 -4.49 4.62 26.99
C VAL A 265 -3.79 4.76 28.35
N ALA A 266 -2.75 3.96 28.60
CA ALA A 266 -2.00 3.99 29.85
C ALA A 266 -1.22 5.31 30.06
N TYR A 267 -0.68 5.90 28.98
CA TYR A 267 0.11 7.12 29.04
C TYR A 267 -0.75 8.38 29.21
N PHE A 268 -1.84 8.51 28.45
CA PHE A 268 -2.63 9.75 28.41
C PHE A 268 -3.69 9.82 29.53
N THR A 269 -4.26 8.69 29.97
CA THR A 269 -5.30 8.70 31.02
C THR A 269 -4.87 9.45 32.30
N PRO A 270 -3.69 9.19 32.91
CA PRO A 270 -3.29 9.92 34.12
C PRO A 270 -2.99 11.41 33.84
N ARG A 271 -2.50 11.76 32.65
CA ARG A 271 -2.21 13.16 32.26
C ARG A 271 -3.48 13.97 32.10
N PHE A 272 -4.44 13.46 31.33
CA PHE A 272 -5.72 14.12 31.15
C PHE A 272 -6.50 14.26 32.45
N ARG A 273 -6.38 13.31 33.39
CA ARG A 273 -6.92 13.48 34.75
C ARG A 273 -6.25 14.62 35.52
N ALA A 274 -4.92 14.74 35.42
CA ALA A 274 -4.18 15.81 36.06
C ALA A 274 -4.51 17.19 35.48
N GLU A 275 -4.83 17.25 34.18
CA GLU A 275 -5.29 18.46 33.48
C GLU A 275 -6.79 18.75 33.68
N GLY A 276 -7.52 17.88 34.37
CA GLY A 276 -8.93 18.09 34.70
C GLY A 276 -9.91 17.81 33.56
N LEU A 277 -9.53 17.05 32.52
CA LEU A 277 -10.49 16.63 31.49
C LEU A 277 -11.57 15.72 32.10
N PRO A 278 -12.87 16.03 31.91
CA PRO A 278 -13.97 15.23 32.48
C PRO A 278 -13.99 13.76 32.04
N ASP A 279 -13.67 13.49 30.77
CA ASP A 279 -13.58 12.13 30.21
C ASP A 279 -12.15 11.78 29.78
N ALA A 280 -11.23 11.82 30.75
CA ALA A 280 -9.83 11.50 30.54
C ALA A 280 -9.59 10.09 29.94
N LEU A 281 -10.41 9.10 30.30
CA LEU A 281 -10.28 7.74 29.76
C LEU A 281 -10.75 7.70 28.30
N GLY A 282 -11.91 8.28 27.98
CA GLY A 282 -12.42 8.34 26.62
C GLY A 282 -11.47 9.08 25.67
N ALA A 283 -10.91 10.21 26.12
CA ALA A 283 -9.90 10.95 25.35
C ALA A 283 -8.62 10.12 25.12
N ALA A 284 -8.13 9.41 26.14
CA ALA A 284 -6.96 8.55 26.00
C ALA A 284 -7.21 7.35 25.07
N ILE A 285 -8.43 6.78 25.10
CA ILE A 285 -8.87 5.77 24.13
C ILE A 285 -8.87 6.35 22.72
N ALA A 286 -9.41 7.56 22.53
CA ALA A 286 -9.45 8.24 21.24
C ALA A 286 -8.04 8.42 20.65
N ASN A 287 -7.05 8.84 21.45
CA ASN A 287 -5.64 8.93 21.03
C ASN A 287 -5.08 7.56 20.55
N GLY A 288 -5.50 6.47 21.19
CA GLY A 288 -5.09 5.11 20.83
C GLY A 288 -5.85 4.50 19.64
N MET A 289 -7.05 4.98 19.33
CA MET A 289 -7.96 4.34 18.36
C MET A 289 -7.36 4.08 16.97
N PRO A 290 -6.51 4.96 16.38
CA PRO A 290 -5.87 4.67 15.11
C PRO A 290 -5.13 3.32 15.11
N TRP A 291 -4.48 2.96 16.22
CA TRP A 291 -3.76 1.70 16.33
C TRP A 291 -4.65 0.48 16.49
N LEU A 292 -5.75 0.60 17.25
CA LEU A 292 -6.72 -0.48 17.36
C LEU A 292 -7.43 -0.74 16.03
N MET A 293 -7.78 0.34 15.32
CA MET A 293 -8.35 0.26 13.97
C MET A 293 -7.39 -0.44 13.01
N TRP A 294 -6.12 -0.01 12.94
CA TRP A 294 -5.13 -0.64 12.06
C TRP A 294 -4.80 -2.07 12.46
N PHE A 295 -4.78 -2.40 13.75
CA PHE A 295 -4.68 -3.78 14.22
C PHE A 295 -5.81 -4.63 13.62
N GLY A 296 -7.05 -4.13 13.64
CA GLY A 296 -8.22 -4.80 13.06
C GLY A 296 -8.13 -4.92 11.53
N VAL A 297 -7.75 -3.85 10.83
CA VAL A 297 -7.59 -3.84 9.36
C VAL A 297 -6.53 -4.86 8.95
N VAL A 298 -5.34 -4.83 9.56
CA VAL A 298 -4.26 -5.79 9.26
C VAL A 298 -4.68 -7.21 9.64
N TYR A 299 -5.43 -7.39 10.74
CA TYR A 299 -5.97 -8.71 11.09
C TYR A 299 -6.87 -9.26 9.98
N VAL A 300 -7.81 -8.45 9.45
CA VAL A 300 -8.67 -8.86 8.33
C VAL A 300 -7.85 -9.15 7.08
N MET A 301 -6.86 -8.31 6.75
CA MET A 301 -5.96 -8.53 5.61
C MET A 301 -5.21 -9.87 5.73
N LEU A 302 -4.65 -10.19 6.91
CA LEU A 302 -3.97 -11.46 7.16
C LEU A 302 -4.92 -12.67 7.11
N ARG A 303 -6.21 -12.48 7.42
CA ARG A 303 -7.22 -13.55 7.31
C ARG A 303 -7.62 -13.83 5.85
N VAL A 304 -7.62 -12.80 5.01
CA VAL A 304 -8.00 -12.90 3.59
C VAL A 304 -6.81 -13.27 2.69
N GLY A 305 -5.65 -12.63 2.89
CA GLY A 305 -4.46 -12.76 2.05
C GLY A 305 -3.44 -13.82 2.51
N GLY A 306 -3.65 -14.41 3.69
CA GLY A 306 -2.71 -15.32 4.33
C GLY A 306 -1.88 -14.63 5.42
N ARG A 307 -1.55 -15.40 6.47
CA ARG A 307 -0.78 -14.89 7.62
C ARG A 307 0.72 -14.79 7.36
N GLU A 308 1.20 -15.66 6.49
CA GLU A 308 2.61 -15.78 6.14
C GLU A 308 2.85 -15.13 4.78
N HIS A 309 4.04 -14.59 4.61
CA HIS A 309 4.42 -14.00 3.34
C HIS A 309 4.66 -15.10 2.29
N PRO A 310 4.13 -14.97 1.05
CA PRO A 310 4.38 -15.97 0.00
C PRO A 310 5.88 -16.17 -0.24
N PRO A 311 6.35 -17.43 -0.36
CA PRO A 311 7.77 -17.68 -0.54
C PRO A 311 8.28 -17.24 -1.91
N THR A 312 9.54 -16.82 -1.96
CA THR A 312 10.29 -16.58 -3.21
C THR A 312 11.16 -17.79 -3.54
N GLU A 313 11.71 -17.84 -4.75
CA GLU A 313 12.74 -18.81 -5.11
C GLU A 313 13.97 -18.65 -4.18
N PRO A 314 14.72 -19.75 -3.91
CA PRO A 314 15.93 -19.70 -3.13
C PRO A 314 16.95 -18.71 -3.73
N GLY A 315 17.47 -17.81 -2.90
CA GLY A 315 18.46 -16.82 -3.33
C GLY A 315 18.74 -15.80 -2.24
N ALA A 316 19.90 -15.14 -2.32
CA ALA A 316 20.28 -14.06 -1.43
C ALA A 316 20.04 -12.69 -2.08
N LEU A 317 19.78 -11.67 -1.26
CA LEU A 317 19.80 -10.28 -1.71
C LEU A 317 21.21 -9.87 -2.15
N SER A 318 21.31 -9.10 -3.23
CA SER A 318 22.58 -8.47 -3.59
C SER A 318 23.02 -7.46 -2.51
N PRO A 319 24.32 -7.19 -2.34
CA PRO A 319 24.81 -6.28 -1.29
C PRO A 319 24.17 -4.88 -1.33
N ALA A 320 24.03 -4.29 -2.51
CA ALA A 320 23.40 -2.98 -2.68
C ALA A 320 21.93 -3.00 -2.26
N ARG A 321 21.20 -4.05 -2.64
CA ARG A 321 19.79 -4.24 -2.26
C ARG A 321 19.63 -4.51 -0.77
N ARG A 322 20.56 -5.25 -0.16
CA ARG A 322 20.58 -5.40 1.30
C ARG A 322 20.69 -4.05 2.01
N ALA A 323 21.50 -3.12 1.49
CA ALA A 323 21.58 -1.76 2.05
C ALA A 323 20.27 -1.00 1.89
N ILE A 324 19.62 -1.07 0.72
CA ILE A 324 18.28 -0.47 0.49
C ILE A 324 17.26 -1.02 1.50
N ALA A 325 17.22 -2.35 1.68
CA ALA A 325 16.30 -2.97 2.64
C ALA A 325 16.50 -2.43 4.07
N VAL A 326 17.75 -2.31 4.51
CA VAL A 326 18.08 -1.75 5.82
C VAL A 326 17.66 -0.28 5.92
N VAL A 327 17.96 0.53 4.91
CA VAL A 327 17.54 1.95 4.88
C VAL A 327 16.03 2.08 4.93
N THR A 328 15.29 1.27 4.17
CA THR A 328 13.82 1.29 4.18
C THR A 328 13.24 0.89 5.56
N LEU A 329 13.84 -0.08 6.24
CA LEU A 329 13.43 -0.44 7.61
C LEU A 329 13.83 0.64 8.65
N ILE A 330 14.94 1.36 8.44
CA ILE A 330 15.26 2.53 9.26
C ILE A 330 14.24 3.65 9.03
N LEU A 331 13.86 3.90 7.77
CA LEU A 331 12.82 4.88 7.43
C LEU A 331 11.49 4.53 8.11
N PHE A 332 11.10 3.26 8.18
CA PHE A 332 9.94 2.83 8.96
C PHE A 332 10.02 3.33 10.42
N VAL A 333 11.15 3.10 11.09
CA VAL A 333 11.35 3.55 12.47
C VAL A 333 11.29 5.08 12.58
N LEU A 334 11.89 5.80 11.62
CA LEU A 334 11.87 7.26 11.60
C LEU A 334 10.48 7.85 11.31
N LEU A 335 9.63 7.11 10.61
CA LEU A 335 8.27 7.50 10.23
C LEU A 335 7.21 7.08 11.24
N LEU A 336 7.49 6.11 12.12
CA LEU A 336 6.53 5.61 13.09
C LEU A 336 6.04 6.75 14.00
N MET A 337 4.72 6.93 14.07
CA MET A 337 4.06 7.94 14.90
C MET A 337 3.33 7.24 16.06
N PRO A 338 3.88 7.18 17.28
CA PRO A 338 3.26 6.45 18.39
C PRO A 338 1.83 6.89 18.71
N THR A 339 1.46 8.11 18.36
CA THR A 339 0.11 8.66 18.45
C THR A 339 -0.17 9.43 17.16
N PRO A 340 -0.74 8.80 16.11
CA PRO A 340 -0.93 9.43 14.80
C PRO A 340 -1.81 10.67 14.82
N PHE A 341 -2.85 10.66 15.64
CA PHE A 341 -3.66 11.83 15.95
C PHE A 341 -3.98 11.75 17.44
N GLY A 342 -3.84 12.85 18.15
CA GLY A 342 -4.15 12.86 19.56
C GLY A 342 -4.36 14.25 20.10
N THR A 343 -5.11 14.31 21.19
CA THR A 343 -5.15 15.48 22.05
C THR A 343 -3.86 15.52 22.86
N TYR A 344 -3.16 16.65 22.85
CA TYR A 344 -1.95 16.89 23.63
C TYR A 344 -2.10 18.14 24.49
#